data_AF-V5HPT0-F1
#
_entry.id   AF-V5HPT0-F1
#
_cell.length_a   1.000
_cell.length_b   1.000
_cell.length_c   1.000
_cell.angle_alpha   90.00
_cell.angle_beta   90.00
_cell.angle_gamma   90.00
#
_symmetry.space_group_name_H-M   'P 1'
#
loop_
_entity.id
_entity.type
_entity.pdbx_description
1 polymer ?
#
loop_
_entity_poly.entity_id
_entity_poly.type
_entity_poly.pdbx_seq_one_letter_code
_entity_poly.pdbx_strand_id
1 'polypeptide(L)'
;VKDSMKNTGLLLFIMGTTRLIVAMFVLFAICKPTVTGVHIRDAQNLAPNCEKKIERLCNNHTAGTLQEVQVIPRLCQAYCTYKPSSGGGMRYKDGVPVQGLNFDMVRLPDGMPCAFSAECRDGRCSCKFCNDNASP
;
A
#
# COMPACT_ATOMS: atom_id res chain seq x y z
N VAL A 1 -26.10 -34.73 50.10
CA VAL A 1 -25.43 -33.59 49.43
C VAL A 1 -24.91 -34.07 48.08
N LYS A 2 -25.74 -34.00 47.02
CA LYS A 2 -25.43 -34.57 45.71
C LYS A 2 -25.72 -33.59 44.55
N ASP A 3 -25.52 -32.30 44.81
CA ASP A 3 -25.74 -31.21 43.84
C ASP A 3 -24.47 -30.40 43.52
N SER A 4 -23.30 -30.77 44.06
CA SER A 4 -22.15 -29.85 44.08
C SER A 4 -21.07 -30.07 42.99
N MET A 5 -21.18 -31.08 42.11
CA MET A 5 -20.10 -31.39 41.15
C MET A 5 -20.39 -31.04 39.68
N LYS A 6 -21.59 -30.59 39.32
CA LYS A 6 -21.92 -30.28 37.90
C LYS A 6 -21.53 -28.86 37.46
N ASN A 7 -21.43 -27.90 38.38
CA ASN A 7 -21.19 -26.49 38.03
C ASN A 7 -19.71 -26.10 38.01
N THR A 8 -18.84 -26.80 38.74
CA THR A 8 -17.42 -26.43 38.84
C THR A 8 -16.66 -26.67 37.54
N GLY A 9 -16.98 -27.74 36.81
CA GLY A 9 -16.40 -28.01 35.49
C GLY A 9 -16.80 -26.94 34.47
N LEU A 10 -18.10 -26.61 34.38
CA LEU A 10 -18.62 -25.60 33.45
C LEU A 10 -18.03 -24.20 33.72
N LEU A 11 -17.88 -23.82 34.99
CA LEU A 11 -17.25 -22.55 35.38
C LEU A 11 -15.76 -22.48 35.02
N LEU A 12 -15.02 -23.59 35.14
CA LEU A 12 -13.63 -23.68 34.69
C LEU A 12 -13.51 -23.57 33.17
N PHE A 13 -14.42 -24.20 32.42
CA PHE A 13 -14.48 -24.06 30.96
C PHE A 13 -14.81 -22.62 30.52
N ILE A 14 -15.74 -21.95 31.21
CA ILE A 14 -16.11 -20.55 30.91
C ILE A 14 -14.95 -19.59 31.26
N MET A 15 -14.28 -19.76 32.41
CA MET A 15 -13.12 -18.92 32.78
C MET A 15 -11.93 -19.12 31.84
N GLY A 16 -11.65 -20.36 31.40
CA GLY A 16 -10.57 -20.66 30.45
C GLY A 16 -10.82 -20.10 29.05
N THR A 17 -12.04 -20.24 28.55
CA THR A 17 -12.43 -19.72 27.22
C THR A 17 -12.42 -18.20 27.17
N THR A 18 -12.87 -17.53 28.24
CA THR A 18 -12.85 -16.07 28.31
C THR A 18 -11.42 -15.52 28.23
N ARG A 19 -10.46 -16.18 28.90
CA ARG A 19 -9.04 -15.77 28.85
C ARG A 19 -8.41 -15.99 27.47
N LEU A 20 -8.74 -17.08 26.78
CA LEU A 20 -8.26 -17.34 25.42
C LEU A 20 -8.82 -16.34 24.40
N ILE A 21 -10.10 -16.00 24.53
CA ILE A 21 -10.75 -15.01 23.64
C ILE A 21 -10.11 -13.63 23.83
N VAL A 22 -9.91 -13.19 25.08
CA VAL A 22 -9.24 -11.92 25.38
C VAL A 22 -7.80 -11.91 24.83
N ALA A 23 -7.05 -13.01 24.97
CA ALA A 23 -5.71 -13.12 24.41
C ALA A 23 -5.69 -13.03 22.87
N MET A 24 -6.65 -13.67 22.19
CA MET A 24 -6.81 -13.55 20.73
C MET A 24 -7.11 -12.11 20.31
N PHE A 25 -8.01 -11.39 21.00
CA PHE A 25 -8.30 -9.99 20.71
C PHE A 25 -7.09 -9.07 20.92
N VAL A 26 -6.27 -9.33 21.95
CA VAL A 26 -5.01 -8.59 22.18
C VAL A 26 -4.02 -8.85 21.03
N LEU A 27 -3.91 -10.08 20.53
CA LEU A 27 -3.08 -10.39 19.37
C LEU A 27 -3.56 -9.67 18.10
N PHE A 28 -4.87 -9.58 17.87
CA PHE A 28 -5.43 -8.81 16.75
C PHE A 28 -5.19 -7.30 16.88
N ALA A 29 -5.08 -6.75 18.09
CA ALA A 29 -4.77 -5.33 18.30
C ALA A 29 -3.29 -5.00 18.05
N ILE A 30 -2.38 -5.95 18.31
CA ILE A 30 -0.93 -5.76 18.15
C ILE A 30 -0.50 -6.06 16.70
N CYS A 31 -1.09 -7.08 16.10
CA CYS A 31 -0.88 -7.38 14.68
C CYS A 31 -1.63 -6.33 13.85
N LYS A 32 -0.93 -5.27 13.43
CA LYS A 32 -1.43 -4.41 12.35
C LYS A 32 -1.91 -5.32 11.22
N PRO A 33 -3.15 -5.16 10.72
CA PRO A 33 -3.60 -5.95 9.59
C PRO A 33 -2.56 -5.80 8.50
N THR A 34 -2.07 -6.93 7.99
CA THR A 34 -1.30 -6.96 6.75
C THR A 34 -2.24 -6.37 5.72
N VAL A 35 -2.11 -5.07 5.47
CA VAL A 35 -2.92 -4.38 4.49
C VAL A 35 -2.68 -5.15 3.21
N THR A 36 -3.72 -5.78 2.69
CA THR A 36 -3.81 -6.30 1.32
C THR A 36 -3.78 -5.11 0.37
N GLY A 37 -2.73 -4.30 0.49
CA GLY A 37 -2.53 -3.03 -0.14
C GLY A 37 -1.57 -3.23 -1.29
N VAL A 38 -1.86 -2.51 -2.36
CA VAL A 38 -0.99 -2.40 -3.52
C VAL A 38 0.45 -2.15 -3.07
N HIS A 39 1.41 -2.87 -3.66
CA HIS A 39 2.81 -2.69 -3.28
C HIS A 39 3.32 -1.35 -3.80
N ILE A 40 3.64 -0.42 -2.90
CA ILE A 40 4.19 0.89 -3.28
C ILE A 40 5.71 0.86 -3.06
N ARG A 41 6.47 1.02 -4.14
CA ARG A 41 7.94 1.11 -4.13
C ARG A 41 8.41 2.55 -4.14
N ASP A 42 9.60 2.76 -3.58
CA ASP A 42 10.35 4.01 -3.67
C ASP A 42 9.61 5.23 -3.04
N ALA A 43 8.73 4.94 -2.09
CA ALA A 43 7.97 5.91 -1.30
C ALA A 43 8.46 6.02 0.17
N GLN A 44 9.61 5.43 0.53
CA GLN A 44 10.04 5.32 1.93
C GLN A 44 10.29 6.69 2.61
N ASN A 45 10.54 7.73 1.80
CA ASN A 45 10.76 9.09 2.27
C ASN A 45 9.45 9.91 2.35
N LEU A 46 8.32 9.30 2.03
CA LEU A 46 7.00 9.93 2.04
C LEU A 46 6.22 9.50 3.27
N ALA A 47 5.33 10.38 3.73
CA ALA A 47 4.41 10.04 4.81
C ALA A 47 3.35 9.03 4.31
N PRO A 48 2.82 8.14 5.17
CA PRO A 48 1.86 7.10 4.75
C PRO A 48 0.57 7.62 4.09
N ASN A 49 0.19 8.87 4.38
CA ASN A 49 -0.94 9.53 3.71
C ASN A 49 -0.62 9.95 2.27
N CYS A 50 0.64 10.19 1.94
CA CYS A 50 1.10 10.43 0.58
C CYS A 50 0.98 9.16 -0.26
N GLU A 51 1.39 8.01 0.26
CA GLU A 51 1.26 6.70 -0.39
C GLU A 51 -0.17 6.43 -0.85
N LYS A 52 -1.16 6.59 0.05
CA LYS A 52 -2.58 6.45 -0.28
C LYS A 52 -3.08 7.45 -1.32
N LYS A 53 -2.47 8.64 -1.40
CA LYS A 53 -2.82 9.64 -2.41
C LYS A 53 -2.26 9.23 -3.77
N ILE A 54 -1.05 8.69 -3.79
CA ILE A 54 -0.38 8.20 -5.01
C ILE A 54 -1.11 6.96 -5.55
N GLU A 55 -1.47 6.01 -4.71
CA GLU A 55 -2.24 4.82 -5.12
C GLU A 55 -3.55 5.20 -5.82
N ARG A 56 -4.23 6.25 -5.33
CA ARG A 56 -5.47 6.78 -5.95
C ARG A 56 -5.25 7.45 -7.30
N LEU A 57 -4.03 7.89 -7.63
CA LEU A 57 -3.70 8.39 -8.97
C LEU A 57 -3.71 7.24 -9.99
N CYS A 58 -3.40 6.03 -9.55
CA CYS A 58 -3.38 4.82 -10.37
C CYS A 58 -4.77 4.18 -10.53
N ASN A 59 -5.80 4.95 -10.84
CA ASN A 59 -7.21 4.50 -10.88
C ASN A 59 -7.69 3.96 -12.25
N ASN A 60 -6.79 3.38 -13.05
CA ASN A 60 -7.12 2.89 -14.37
C ASN A 60 -7.80 1.51 -14.34
N HIS A 61 -9.11 1.48 -14.15
CA HIS A 61 -9.89 0.24 -14.07
C HIS A 61 -9.89 -0.58 -15.38
N THR A 62 -9.67 0.05 -16.53
CA THR A 62 -9.59 -0.67 -17.82
C THR A 62 -8.25 -1.40 -17.98
N ALA A 63 -7.18 -0.92 -17.32
CA ALA A 63 -5.89 -1.59 -17.28
C ALA A 63 -5.87 -2.85 -16.40
N GLY A 64 -6.87 -3.03 -15.54
CA GLY A 64 -7.05 -4.21 -14.70
C GLY A 64 -6.89 -3.94 -13.20
N THR A 65 -6.45 -4.93 -12.45
CA THR A 65 -6.23 -4.81 -11.00
C THR A 65 -4.84 -4.24 -10.74
N LEU A 66 -4.77 -3.12 -10.02
CA LEU A 66 -3.50 -2.51 -9.63
C LEU A 66 -2.70 -3.48 -8.74
N GLN A 67 -1.46 -3.74 -9.14
CA GLN A 67 -0.57 -4.69 -8.47
C GLN A 67 0.56 -3.97 -7.74
N GLU A 68 1.12 -2.96 -8.38
CA GLU A 68 2.30 -2.25 -7.88
C GLU A 68 2.29 -0.80 -8.35
N VAL A 69 2.83 0.09 -7.50
CA VAL A 69 3.08 1.49 -7.84
C VAL A 69 4.54 1.80 -7.52
N GLN A 70 5.31 2.18 -8.52
CA GLN A 70 6.67 2.67 -8.33
C GLN A 70 6.68 4.20 -8.39
N VAL A 71 7.08 4.84 -7.29
CA VAL A 71 7.16 6.30 -7.23
C VAL A 71 8.55 6.74 -7.67
N ILE A 72 8.64 7.73 -8.56
CA ILE A 72 9.89 8.39 -8.91
C ILE A 72 9.79 9.87 -8.52
N PRO A 73 10.05 10.22 -7.25
CA PRO A 73 9.80 11.56 -6.74
C PRO A 73 10.56 12.64 -7.52
N ARG A 74 11.82 12.39 -7.87
CA ARG A 74 12.67 13.32 -8.63
C ARG A 74 12.11 13.69 -10.00
N LEU A 75 11.33 12.81 -10.62
CA LEU A 75 10.67 13.05 -11.91
C LEU A 75 9.21 13.48 -11.75
N CYS A 76 8.72 13.61 -10.51
CA CYS A 76 7.32 13.89 -10.21
C CYS A 76 6.36 12.95 -10.96
N GLN A 77 6.71 11.65 -10.99
CA GLN A 77 5.95 10.61 -11.69
C GLN A 77 5.77 9.37 -10.81
N ALA A 78 4.74 8.60 -11.10
CA ALA A 78 4.58 7.23 -10.63
C ALA A 78 4.22 6.30 -11.79
N TYR A 79 4.81 5.11 -11.76
CA TYR A 79 4.49 4.03 -12.68
C TYR A 79 3.53 3.08 -11.99
N CYS A 80 2.38 2.86 -12.60
CA CYS A 80 1.34 1.98 -12.13
C CYS A 80 1.37 0.68 -12.94
N THR A 81 1.57 -0.46 -12.28
CA THR A 81 1.57 -1.78 -12.91
C THR A 81 0.28 -2.51 -12.58
N TYR A 82 -0.43 -2.94 -13.61
CA TYR A 82 -1.72 -3.61 -13.50
C TYR A 82 -1.64 -5.04 -14.01
N LYS A 83 -2.27 -5.93 -13.24
CA LYS A 83 -2.59 -7.28 -13.70
C LYS A 83 -3.89 -7.21 -14.52
N PRO A 84 -3.88 -7.62 -15.80
CA PRO A 84 -5.08 -7.62 -16.61
C PRO A 84 -6.15 -8.56 -16.05
N SER A 85 -7.41 -8.20 -16.28
CA SER A 85 -8.59 -8.99 -15.95
C SER A 85 -8.51 -10.38 -16.61
N SER A 86 -9.05 -11.41 -15.95
CA SER A 86 -9.01 -12.82 -16.38
C SER A 86 -9.31 -13.00 -17.88
N GLY A 87 -8.37 -13.60 -18.62
CA GLY A 87 -8.49 -13.91 -20.06
C GLY A 87 -7.41 -13.29 -20.94
N GLY A 88 -6.79 -12.17 -20.54
CA GLY A 88 -5.72 -11.49 -21.32
C GLY A 88 -4.30 -11.65 -20.75
N GLY A 89 -4.13 -12.52 -19.75
CA GLY A 89 -2.95 -12.53 -18.88
C GLY A 89 -1.70 -13.17 -19.45
N MET A 90 -1.75 -13.88 -20.57
CA MET A 90 -0.58 -14.52 -21.18
C MET A 90 -0.39 -13.96 -22.59
N ARG A 91 0.74 -13.29 -22.82
CA ARG A 91 1.17 -12.79 -24.13
C ARG A 91 2.37 -13.61 -24.57
N TYR A 92 2.49 -13.91 -25.86
CA TYR A 92 3.70 -14.54 -26.39
C TYR A 92 4.70 -13.45 -26.76
N LYS A 93 5.88 -13.49 -26.15
CA LYS A 93 7.03 -12.64 -26.53
C LYS A 93 8.16 -13.58 -26.93
N ASP A 94 8.60 -13.48 -28.18
CA ASP A 94 9.66 -14.34 -28.74
C ASP A 94 9.36 -15.85 -28.60
N GLY A 95 8.09 -16.25 -28.75
CA GLY A 95 7.63 -17.63 -28.61
C GLY A 95 7.47 -18.13 -27.16
N VAL A 96 7.83 -17.31 -26.17
CA VAL A 96 7.67 -17.65 -24.74
C VAL A 96 6.39 -17.02 -24.20
N PRO A 97 5.53 -17.80 -23.50
CA PRO A 97 4.36 -17.24 -22.84
C PRO A 97 4.80 -16.44 -21.61
N VAL A 98 4.61 -15.12 -21.66
CA VAL A 98 4.88 -14.19 -20.56
C VAL A 98 3.58 -13.63 -20.00
N GLN A 99 3.56 -13.35 -18.70
CA GLN A 99 2.41 -12.69 -18.11
C GLN A 99 2.30 -11.27 -18.67
N GLY A 100 1.22 -10.97 -19.39
CA GLY A 100 0.93 -9.64 -19.89
C GLY A 100 0.62 -8.73 -18.70
N LEU A 101 1.45 -7.70 -18.51
CA LEU A 101 1.18 -6.62 -17.57
C LEU A 101 0.78 -5.37 -18.36
N ASN A 102 -0.14 -4.59 -17.81
CA ASN A 102 -0.46 -3.26 -18.33
C ASN A 102 0.25 -2.22 -17.46
N PHE A 103 0.71 -1.15 -18.08
CA PHE A 103 1.47 -0.11 -17.42
C PHE A 103 0.83 1.24 -17.72
N ASP A 104 0.82 2.11 -16.71
CA ASP A 104 0.41 3.50 -16.84
C ASP A 104 1.42 4.40 -16.14
N MET A 105 1.57 5.62 -16.62
CA MET A 105 2.43 6.63 -16.02
C MET A 105 1.58 7.82 -15.63
N VAL A 106 1.55 8.10 -14.33
CA VAL A 106 0.79 9.22 -13.78
C VAL A 106 1.73 10.30 -13.25
N ARG A 107 1.32 11.56 -13.40
CA ARG A 107 2.05 12.70 -12.82
C ARG A 107 1.68 12.85 -11.35
N LEU A 108 2.69 13.10 -10.52
CA LEU A 108 2.48 13.49 -9.13
C LEU A 108 1.92 14.91 -9.08
N PRO A 109 0.95 15.20 -8.19
CA PRO A 109 0.34 16.51 -8.06
C PRO A 109 1.34 17.56 -7.57
N ASP A 110 1.09 18.82 -7.94
CA ASP A 110 1.86 19.95 -7.45
C ASP A 110 1.84 20.04 -5.92
N GLY A 111 2.97 20.48 -5.35
CA GLY A 111 3.20 20.54 -3.90
C GLY A 111 3.57 19.19 -3.27
N MET A 112 3.61 18.08 -4.02
CA MET A 112 4.14 16.82 -3.49
C MET A 112 5.65 16.94 -3.25
N PRO A 113 6.16 16.52 -2.07
CA PRO A 113 7.60 16.53 -1.82
C PRO A 113 8.31 15.55 -2.76
N CYS A 114 9.31 16.06 -3.48
CA CYS A 114 10.11 15.29 -4.45
C CYS A 114 11.57 15.10 -4.02
N ALA A 115 12.08 15.97 -3.15
CA ALA A 115 13.39 15.89 -2.52
C ALA A 115 13.45 16.79 -1.28
N PHE A 116 14.61 16.88 -0.64
CA PHE A 116 14.83 17.78 0.49
C PHE A 116 14.53 19.24 0.09
N SER A 117 13.54 19.85 0.77
CA SER A 117 13.07 21.22 0.50
C SER A 117 12.65 21.50 -0.95
N ALA A 118 12.24 20.44 -1.68
CA ALA A 118 11.80 20.53 -3.06
C ALA A 118 10.43 19.88 -3.23
N GLU A 119 9.62 20.48 -4.10
CA GLU A 119 8.26 20.05 -4.38
C GLU A 119 8.01 19.95 -5.89
N CYS A 120 7.05 19.11 -6.27
CA CYS A 120 6.58 19.04 -7.64
C CYS A 120 5.88 20.34 -8.04
N ARG A 121 6.28 20.89 -9.19
CA ARG A 121 5.62 22.00 -9.88
C ARG A 121 5.67 21.74 -11.38
N ASP A 122 4.51 21.77 -12.03
CA ASP A 122 4.38 21.56 -13.48
C ASP A 122 5.03 20.24 -13.96
N GLY A 123 4.94 19.20 -13.14
CA GLY A 123 5.52 17.88 -13.41
C GLY A 123 7.06 17.82 -13.31
N ARG A 124 7.71 18.81 -12.68
CA ARG A 124 9.15 18.82 -12.41
C ARG A 124 9.41 19.01 -10.92
N CYS A 125 10.49 18.42 -10.43
CA CYS A 125 10.93 18.66 -9.06
C CYS A 125 11.63 20.03 -8.97
N SER A 126 11.04 20.96 -8.22
CA SER A 126 11.50 22.34 -8.07
C SER A 126 12.02 22.57 -6.66
N CYS A 127 13.30 22.94 -6.53
CA CYS A 127 13.88 23.36 -5.27
C CYS A 127 13.95 24.89 -5.24
N LYS A 128 13.14 25.52 -4.38
CA LYS A 128 13.14 26.99 -4.26
C LYS A 128 14.52 27.53 -3.89
N PHE A 129 15.21 26.87 -2.96
CA PHE A 129 16.55 27.26 -2.54
C PHE A 129 17.58 27.25 -3.68
N CYS A 130 17.48 26.31 -4.63
CA CYS A 130 18.41 26.24 -5.77
C CYS A 130 17.97 27.13 -6.94
N ASN A 131 16.67 27.42 -7.06
CA ASN A 131 16.11 28.19 -8.17
C ASN A 131 16.12 29.69 -7.91
N ASP A 132 15.95 30.10 -6.65
CA ASP A 132 16.21 31.45 -6.23
C ASP A 132 17.73 31.58 -6.19
N ASN A 133 18.31 32.46 -7.02
CA ASN A 133 19.76 32.70 -7.13
C ASN A 133 20.43 33.25 -5.84
N ALA A 134 19.87 32.98 -4.67
CA ALA A 134 20.52 33.14 -3.38
C ALA A 134 21.63 32.09 -3.25
N SER A 135 22.75 32.36 -3.93
CA SER A 135 24.04 31.85 -3.46
C SER A 135 24.19 32.29 -2.00
N PRO A 136 24.73 31.43 -1.11
CA PRO A 136 25.01 31.83 0.27
C PRO A 136 25.92 33.06 0.35
#